data_AF-A0A804QPS9-F1
#
_entry.id   AF-A0A804QPS9-F1
#
_cell.length_a   1.000
_cell.length_b   1.000
_cell.length_c   1.000
_cell.angle_alpha   90.00
_cell.angle_beta   90.00
_cell.angle_gamma   90.00
#
_symmetry.space_group_name_H-M   'P 1'
#
loop_
_entity.id
_entity.type
_entity.pdbx_description
1 polymer ?
#
loop_
_entity_poly.entity_id
_entity_poly.type
_entity_poly.pdbx_seq_one_letter_code
_entity_poly.pdbx_strand_id
1 'polypeptide(L)'
;MKPNSILGLSHGFLLGHLQSLGLDFPKNISVIAVCPKGMGPSVRRLYVQGKEVNGAGINSSFAVHQDVDGRATDVALAWSVALGSPFTFATTLEQEYKSDIFGERGILLGAVHGIVEALFRRYTEQGMDEESAYKNTVEGITGIISKTISKKGMLEVYNSLSEEGKKEFNKAYSASFYPCMDILYECYEDVASGSEIRSVVLAGRRFYEKEGLPAFPMGNIDQTRMWKVGEKVRSTRPEGDLGPLHAFTAGVYIALMMAQIEILRKKGHSYSEIINESVIESVDSLNPFMHARGVAFMVDNCSTTARLGSRKWAPRFDYILTQQAFVAVDKDAPINQDLISNFLSDPVHGAIEVCAELRPTVDISVPANADFVRPELRQSS
;
A
#
# COMPACT_ATOMS: atom_id res chain seq x y z
N MET A 1 1.63 9.40 32.36
CA MET A 1 2.65 10.24 31.69
C MET A 1 3.07 11.36 32.63
N LYS A 2 4.29 11.91 32.50
CA LYS A 2 4.72 13.08 33.30
C LYS A 2 3.84 14.30 32.93
N PRO A 3 3.48 15.20 33.86
CA PRO A 3 2.74 16.42 33.52
C PRO A 3 3.48 17.26 32.47
N ASN A 4 2.73 17.86 31.54
CA ASN A 4 3.22 18.70 30.43
C ASN A 4 4.26 18.00 29.52
N SER A 5 4.26 16.67 29.49
CA SER A 5 5.06 15.89 28.53
C SER A 5 4.33 15.76 27.19
N ILE A 6 5.04 15.23 26.19
CA ILE A 6 4.53 15.03 24.84
C ILE A 6 4.38 13.52 24.59
N LEU A 7 3.19 13.10 24.14
CA LEU A 7 2.95 11.77 23.56
C LEU A 7 3.17 11.84 22.06
N GLY A 8 4.14 11.08 21.55
CA GLY A 8 4.34 10.87 20.11
C GLY A 8 3.73 9.55 19.66
N LEU A 9 2.92 9.59 18.60
CA LEU A 9 2.37 8.41 17.93
C LEU A 9 2.92 8.34 16.50
N SER A 10 3.00 7.14 15.94
CA SER A 10 3.28 6.96 14.50
C SER A 10 2.08 6.45 13.73
N HIS A 11 0.89 6.58 14.34
CA HIS A 11 -0.39 6.28 13.75
C HIS A 11 -1.53 6.84 14.62
N GLY A 12 -2.63 7.26 14.02
CA GLY A 12 -3.81 7.85 14.65
C GLY A 12 -4.83 6.84 15.17
N PHE A 13 -4.58 5.54 15.05
CA PHE A 13 -5.47 4.47 15.53
C PHE A 13 -6.01 4.69 16.94
N LEU A 14 -5.15 5.16 17.86
CA LEU A 14 -5.55 5.39 19.25
C LEU A 14 -6.62 6.49 19.37
N LEU A 15 -6.54 7.55 18.55
CA LEU A 15 -7.60 8.57 18.50
C LEU A 15 -8.93 7.94 18.06
N GLY A 16 -8.94 7.20 16.96
CA GLY A 16 -10.16 6.53 16.48
C GLY A 16 -10.72 5.52 17.51
N HIS A 17 -9.86 4.82 18.24
CA HIS A 17 -10.28 3.97 19.34
C HIS A 17 -10.93 4.75 20.49
N LEU A 18 -10.31 5.85 20.94
CA LEU A 18 -10.86 6.72 21.99
C LEU A 18 -12.20 7.34 21.58
N GLN A 19 -12.30 7.84 20.33
CA GLN A 19 -13.53 8.36 19.76
C GLN A 19 -14.66 7.31 19.81
N SER A 20 -14.36 6.04 19.50
CA SER A 20 -15.35 4.93 19.60
C SER A 20 -15.87 4.65 21.01
N LEU A 21 -15.20 5.18 22.03
CA LEU A 21 -15.57 5.08 23.44
C LEU A 21 -16.15 6.40 23.99
N GLY A 22 -16.25 7.45 23.18
CA GLY A 22 -16.62 8.79 23.64
C GLY A 22 -15.56 9.45 24.53
N LEU A 23 -14.29 9.06 24.37
CA LEU A 23 -13.15 9.55 25.14
C LEU A 23 -12.20 10.36 24.26
N ASP A 24 -11.29 11.09 24.90
CA ASP A 24 -10.19 11.83 24.29
C ASP A 24 -8.93 11.69 25.16
N PHE A 25 -7.79 12.16 24.65
CA PHE A 25 -6.52 12.15 25.37
C PHE A 25 -6.53 13.09 26.60
N PRO A 26 -5.68 12.82 27.61
CA PRO A 26 -5.54 13.70 28.78
C PRO A 26 -5.19 15.14 28.41
N LYS A 27 -5.77 16.12 29.11
CA LYS A 27 -5.58 17.55 28.81
C LYS A 27 -4.24 18.14 29.28
N ASN A 28 -3.49 17.42 30.11
CA ASN A 28 -2.22 17.88 30.69
C ASN A 28 -0.98 17.38 29.95
N ILE A 29 -1.12 16.94 28.69
CA ILE A 29 -0.04 16.52 27.80
C ILE A 29 -0.27 17.03 26.39
N SER A 30 0.80 17.29 25.63
CA SER A 30 0.70 17.45 24.18
C SER A 30 0.59 16.09 23.51
N VAL A 31 -0.11 16.04 22.37
CA VAL A 31 -0.26 14.82 21.56
C VAL A 31 0.10 15.17 20.13
N ILE A 32 1.13 14.52 19.61
CA ILE A 32 1.64 14.69 18.25
C ILE A 32 1.74 13.33 17.55
N ALA A 33 1.86 13.36 16.23
CA ALA A 33 2.26 12.19 15.46
C ALA A 33 3.26 12.52 14.37
N VAL A 34 4.11 11.53 14.07
CA VAL A 34 4.94 11.44 12.88
C VAL A 34 4.79 10.03 12.33
N CYS A 35 4.16 9.91 11.16
CA CYS A 35 3.76 8.65 10.56
C CYS A 35 4.52 8.45 9.25
N PRO A 36 5.60 7.64 9.24
CA PRO A 36 6.30 7.27 8.01
C PRO A 36 5.36 6.55 7.05
N LYS A 37 5.33 7.00 5.79
CA LYS A 37 4.54 6.41 4.70
C LYS A 37 5.32 5.28 4.03
N GLY A 38 5.57 4.25 4.84
CA GLY A 38 6.34 3.08 4.47
C GLY A 38 6.67 2.20 5.67
N MET A 39 6.98 0.93 5.40
CA MET A 39 7.23 -0.05 6.47
C MET A 39 8.51 0.25 7.27
N GLY A 40 8.53 -0.12 8.55
CA GLY A 40 9.68 0.07 9.44
C GLY A 40 11.05 -0.34 8.86
N PRO A 41 11.18 -1.53 8.23
CA PRO A 41 12.41 -1.93 7.55
C PRO A 41 12.89 -0.93 6.46
N SER A 42 11.96 -0.38 5.67
CA SER A 42 12.30 0.62 4.63
C SER A 42 12.77 1.94 5.22
N VAL A 43 12.17 2.40 6.32
CA VAL A 43 12.61 3.61 7.05
C VAL A 43 14.08 3.48 7.42
N ARG A 44 14.47 2.33 8.00
CA ARG A 44 15.86 2.11 8.37
C ARG A 44 16.77 1.94 7.16
N ARG A 45 16.35 1.17 6.14
CA ARG A 45 17.19 0.85 4.99
C ARG A 45 17.55 2.10 4.20
N LEU A 46 16.56 2.93 3.86
CA LEU A 46 16.79 4.16 3.12
C LEU A 46 17.59 5.18 3.94
N TYR A 47 17.33 5.30 5.25
CA TYR A 47 18.17 6.14 6.13
C TYR A 47 19.65 5.71 6.10
N VAL A 48 19.92 4.40 6.06
CA VAL A 48 21.30 3.90 5.95
C VAL A 48 21.91 4.22 4.58
N GLN A 49 21.16 4.06 3.49
CA GLN A 49 21.60 4.49 2.15
C GLN A 49 21.85 6.01 2.09
N GLY A 50 21.08 6.78 2.88
CA GLY A 50 21.17 8.23 2.97
C GLY A 50 22.43 8.77 3.64
N LYS A 51 23.25 7.90 4.24
CA LYS A 51 24.56 8.29 4.77
C LYS A 51 25.54 8.70 3.66
N GLU A 52 25.41 8.08 2.49
CA GLU A 52 26.28 8.32 1.34
C GLU A 52 25.64 9.29 0.33
N VAL A 53 24.31 9.43 0.35
CA VAL A 53 23.55 10.30 -0.55
C VAL A 53 22.55 11.13 0.26
N ASN A 54 22.70 12.46 0.22
CA ASN A 54 21.78 13.36 0.93
C ASN A 54 20.32 13.10 0.54
N GLY A 55 19.44 13.05 1.56
CA GLY A 55 18.00 13.08 1.37
C GLY A 55 17.31 11.72 1.22
N ALA A 56 17.97 10.59 1.53
CA ALA A 56 17.32 9.29 1.50
C ALA A 56 16.62 8.92 2.80
N GLY A 57 15.34 8.52 2.68
CA GLY A 57 14.49 8.05 3.76
C GLY A 57 13.07 7.83 3.26
N ILE A 58 12.13 7.69 4.20
CA ILE A 58 10.70 7.54 3.91
C ILE A 58 9.98 8.84 4.28
N ASN A 59 9.13 9.33 3.38
CA ASN A 59 8.29 10.51 3.64
C ASN A 59 7.44 10.26 4.88
N SER A 60 7.14 11.33 5.63
CA SER A 60 6.22 11.21 6.76
C SER A 60 5.12 12.24 6.69
N SER A 61 3.94 11.88 7.19
CA SER A 61 2.98 12.88 7.63
C SER A 61 3.25 13.25 9.09
N PHE A 62 2.88 14.45 9.51
CA PHE A 62 2.86 14.81 10.93
C PHE A 62 1.54 15.47 11.33
N ALA A 63 1.16 15.31 12.59
CA ALA A 63 -0.02 15.92 13.17
C ALA A 63 0.28 16.49 14.56
N VAL A 64 -0.39 17.59 14.91
CA VAL A 64 -0.44 18.13 16.27
C VAL A 64 -1.90 18.11 16.70
N HIS A 65 -2.26 17.15 17.55
CA HIS A 65 -3.63 17.00 18.07
C HIS A 65 -3.87 17.89 19.28
N GLN A 66 -2.88 17.99 20.17
CA GLN A 66 -2.91 18.86 21.34
C GLN A 66 -1.53 19.48 21.57
N ASP A 67 -1.49 20.77 21.89
CA ASP A 67 -0.28 21.48 22.27
C ASP A 67 -0.51 22.25 23.58
N VAL A 68 0.20 21.87 24.65
CA VAL A 68 0.01 22.46 25.99
C VAL A 68 1.01 23.55 26.32
N ASP A 69 2.07 23.72 25.53
CA ASP A 69 3.15 24.67 25.83
C ASP A 69 3.83 25.30 24.61
N GLY A 70 3.32 25.06 23.39
CA GLY A 70 3.77 25.69 22.16
C GLY A 70 4.93 24.96 21.45
N ARG A 71 5.41 23.84 22.01
CA ARG A 71 6.56 23.11 21.46
C ARG A 71 6.17 21.99 20.49
N ALA A 72 4.88 21.67 20.37
CA ALA A 72 4.45 20.43 19.74
C ALA A 72 4.86 20.33 18.26
N THR A 73 4.67 21.41 17.50
CA THR A 73 5.00 21.46 16.07
C THR A 73 6.49 21.22 15.82
N ASP A 74 7.37 21.96 16.50
CA ASP A 74 8.81 21.83 16.30
C ASP A 74 9.34 20.47 16.75
N VAL A 75 8.77 19.89 17.82
CA VAL A 75 9.13 18.54 18.26
C VAL A 75 8.70 17.50 17.22
N ALA A 76 7.52 17.62 16.62
CA ALA A 76 7.07 16.71 15.56
C ALA A 76 7.94 16.83 14.30
N LEU A 77 8.23 18.06 13.85
CA LEU A 77 9.09 18.30 12.70
C LEU A 77 10.51 17.80 12.94
N ALA A 78 11.11 18.11 14.10
CA ALA A 78 12.43 17.62 14.48
C ALA A 78 12.49 16.09 14.54
N TRP A 79 11.45 15.44 15.05
CA TRP A 79 11.34 13.99 15.03
C TRP A 79 11.30 13.44 13.60
N SER A 80 10.47 14.01 12.72
CA SER A 80 10.41 13.58 11.32
C SER A 80 11.73 13.77 10.57
N VAL A 81 12.44 14.88 10.79
CA VAL A 81 13.77 15.12 10.24
C VAL A 81 14.78 14.10 10.78
N ALA A 82 14.73 13.79 12.08
CA ALA A 82 15.62 12.81 12.70
C ALA A 82 15.41 11.38 12.16
N LEU A 83 14.21 11.05 11.67
CA LEU A 83 13.94 9.79 10.95
C LEU A 83 14.47 9.81 9.50
N GLY A 84 14.91 10.96 8.99
CA GLY A 84 15.40 11.14 7.63
C GLY A 84 14.31 11.31 6.59
N SER A 85 13.11 11.81 6.97
CA SER A 85 12.04 12.01 6.00
C SER A 85 12.44 13.00 4.90
N PRO A 86 12.39 12.61 3.60
CA PRO A 86 12.76 13.48 2.48
C PRO A 86 11.86 14.72 2.42
N PHE A 87 10.56 14.53 2.62
CA PHE A 87 9.64 15.59 2.95
C PHE A 87 8.65 15.18 4.04
N THR A 88 8.18 16.17 4.78
CA THR A 88 7.20 16.02 5.86
C THR A 88 5.99 16.89 5.55
N PHE A 89 4.80 16.29 5.50
CA PHE A 89 3.55 17.01 5.21
C PHE A 89 2.58 17.00 6.40
N ALA A 90 1.83 18.08 6.58
CA ALA A 90 0.88 18.19 7.68
C ALA A 90 -0.40 17.39 7.38
N THR A 91 -0.94 16.75 8.42
CA THR A 91 -2.25 16.10 8.45
C THR A 91 -2.84 16.23 9.87
N THR A 92 -3.97 15.57 10.11
CA THR A 92 -4.52 15.37 11.46
C THR A 92 -4.46 13.89 11.83
N LEU A 93 -4.50 13.55 13.13
CA LEU A 93 -4.61 12.15 13.54
C LEU A 93 -5.83 11.46 12.92
N GLU A 94 -6.92 12.20 12.73
CA GLU A 94 -8.16 11.67 12.16
C GLU A 94 -8.06 11.38 10.68
N GLN A 95 -7.51 12.30 9.90
CA GLN A 95 -7.26 12.06 8.48
C GLN A 95 -6.24 10.93 8.29
N GLU A 96 -5.17 10.93 9.09
CA GLU A 96 -4.12 9.92 8.98
C GLU A 96 -4.65 8.51 9.27
N TYR A 97 -5.40 8.28 10.35
CA TYR A 97 -5.89 6.91 10.60
C TYR A 97 -6.90 6.47 9.54
N LYS A 98 -7.67 7.42 8.98
CA LYS A 98 -8.64 7.11 7.93
C LYS A 98 -7.94 6.73 6.63
N SER A 99 -6.90 7.45 6.22
CA SER A 99 -6.16 7.15 4.99
C SER A 99 -5.28 5.91 5.14
N ASP A 100 -4.57 5.78 6.25
CA ASP A 100 -3.53 4.75 6.46
C ASP A 100 -4.16 3.35 6.64
N ILE A 101 -5.11 3.19 7.58
CA ILE A 101 -5.82 1.91 7.81
C ILE A 101 -6.52 1.44 6.53
N PHE A 102 -7.07 2.38 5.77
CA PHE A 102 -7.68 2.13 4.46
C PHE A 102 -6.63 1.75 3.40
N GLY A 103 -5.52 2.50 3.30
CA GLY A 103 -4.46 2.29 2.31
C GLY A 103 -3.83 0.90 2.42
N GLU A 104 -3.51 0.46 3.64
CA GLU A 104 -2.96 -0.89 3.92
C GLU A 104 -3.93 -2.03 3.58
N ARG A 105 -5.24 -1.74 3.45
CA ARG A 105 -6.26 -2.69 2.97
C ARG A 105 -6.50 -2.59 1.47
N GLY A 106 -6.34 -1.38 0.94
CA GLY A 106 -6.33 -1.05 -0.48
C GLY A 106 -5.02 -1.44 -1.15
N ILE A 107 -4.53 -0.58 -2.04
CA ILE A 107 -3.45 -0.89 -2.98
C ILE A 107 -2.11 -1.22 -2.32
N LEU A 108 -1.87 -0.78 -1.09
CA LEU A 108 -0.58 -0.95 -0.43
C LEU A 108 -0.30 -2.42 -0.11
N LEU A 109 -1.30 -3.18 0.36
CA LEU A 109 -1.12 -4.60 0.69
C LEU A 109 -2.32 -5.48 0.29
N GLY A 110 -3.52 -5.20 0.82
CA GLY A 110 -4.67 -6.08 0.65
C GLY A 110 -5.12 -6.22 -0.80
N ALA A 111 -5.44 -5.10 -1.45
CA ALA A 111 -5.92 -5.12 -2.83
C ALA A 111 -4.87 -5.66 -3.80
N VAL A 112 -3.60 -5.26 -3.68
CA VAL A 112 -2.53 -5.79 -4.54
C VAL A 112 -2.30 -7.29 -4.33
N HIS A 113 -2.51 -7.84 -3.13
CA HIS A 113 -2.53 -9.30 -2.93
C HIS A 113 -3.73 -9.93 -3.65
N GLY A 114 -4.93 -9.39 -3.50
CA GLY A 114 -6.13 -9.89 -4.17
C GLY A 114 -6.02 -9.89 -5.70
N ILE A 115 -5.49 -8.81 -6.30
CA ILE A 115 -5.38 -8.72 -7.77
C ILE A 115 -4.39 -9.73 -8.33
N VAL A 116 -3.26 -10.00 -7.65
CA VAL A 116 -2.25 -10.92 -8.19
C VAL A 116 -2.73 -12.37 -8.10
N GLU A 117 -3.47 -12.73 -7.04
CA GLU A 117 -4.13 -14.03 -6.91
C GLU A 117 -5.17 -14.23 -8.02
N ALA A 118 -6.03 -13.23 -8.25
CA ALA A 118 -7.08 -13.29 -9.26
C ALA A 118 -6.52 -13.39 -10.68
N LEU A 119 -5.55 -12.53 -11.03
CA LEU A 119 -4.93 -12.52 -12.35
C LEU A 119 -4.09 -13.77 -12.60
N PHE A 120 -3.33 -14.24 -11.60
CA PHE A 120 -2.55 -15.49 -11.73
C PHE A 120 -3.49 -16.65 -12.08
N ARG A 121 -4.59 -16.79 -11.33
CA ARG A 121 -5.58 -17.82 -11.57
C ARG A 121 -6.17 -17.71 -12.97
N ARG A 122 -6.65 -16.52 -13.35
CA ARG A 122 -7.20 -16.25 -14.68
C ARG A 122 -6.24 -16.64 -15.80
N TYR A 123 -4.97 -16.22 -15.72
CA TYR A 123 -3.98 -16.54 -16.74
C TYR A 123 -3.71 -18.04 -16.84
N THR A 124 -3.60 -18.74 -15.71
CA THR A 124 -3.41 -20.19 -15.74
C THR A 124 -4.62 -20.95 -16.28
N GLU A 125 -5.84 -20.49 -15.98
CA GLU A 125 -7.09 -21.06 -16.53
C GLU A 125 -7.21 -20.83 -18.04
N GLN A 126 -6.62 -19.74 -18.56
CA GLN A 126 -6.52 -19.44 -19.99
C GLN A 126 -5.36 -20.17 -20.69
N GLY A 127 -4.64 -21.05 -19.98
CA GLY A 127 -3.57 -21.89 -20.53
C GLY A 127 -2.17 -21.28 -20.49
N MET A 128 -1.97 -20.13 -19.83
CA MET A 128 -0.64 -19.61 -19.54
C MET A 128 0.06 -20.52 -18.52
N ASP A 129 1.34 -20.84 -18.73
CA ASP A 129 2.10 -21.60 -17.74
C ASP A 129 2.26 -20.80 -16.44
N GLU A 130 2.43 -21.51 -15.32
CA GLU A 130 2.44 -20.90 -13.99
C GLU A 130 3.57 -19.88 -13.81
N GLU A 131 4.76 -20.14 -14.35
CA GLU A 131 5.90 -19.23 -14.20
C GLU A 131 5.67 -17.93 -14.97
N SER A 132 5.14 -18.03 -16.20
CA SER A 132 4.73 -16.86 -16.98
C SER A 132 3.57 -16.12 -16.32
N ALA A 133 2.60 -16.82 -15.73
CA ALA A 133 1.50 -16.20 -15.00
C ALA A 133 1.99 -15.42 -13.77
N TYR A 134 2.96 -15.96 -13.03
CA TYR A 134 3.60 -15.25 -11.92
C TYR A 134 4.39 -14.02 -12.42
N LYS A 135 5.15 -14.16 -13.50
CA LYS A 135 5.92 -13.05 -14.10
C LYS A 135 5.00 -11.93 -14.60
N ASN A 136 3.93 -12.27 -15.31
CA ASN A 136 2.95 -11.33 -15.84
C ASN A 136 2.05 -10.70 -14.77
N THR A 137 2.14 -11.14 -13.51
CA THR A 137 1.42 -10.54 -12.38
C THR A 137 2.40 -9.89 -11.41
N VAL A 138 3.01 -10.68 -10.53
CA VAL A 138 3.83 -10.19 -9.42
C VAL A 138 5.09 -9.50 -9.91
N GLU A 139 5.86 -10.11 -10.82
CA GLU A 139 7.12 -9.51 -11.29
C GLU A 139 6.86 -8.22 -12.07
N GLY A 140 5.85 -8.21 -12.96
CA GLY A 140 5.47 -7.02 -13.70
C GLY A 140 5.01 -5.87 -12.81
N ILE A 141 4.13 -6.12 -11.83
CA ILE A 141 3.65 -5.10 -10.89
C ILE A 141 4.79 -4.55 -10.05
N THR A 142 5.58 -5.44 -9.44
CA THR A 142 6.59 -5.06 -8.44
C THR A 142 7.92 -4.61 -9.06
N GLY A 143 8.15 -4.91 -10.34
CA GLY A 143 9.31 -4.48 -11.12
C GLY A 143 8.97 -3.29 -12.02
N ILE A 144 8.73 -3.53 -13.31
CA ILE A 144 8.65 -2.50 -14.35
C ILE A 144 7.51 -1.51 -14.16
N ILE A 145 6.34 -1.96 -13.68
CA ILE A 145 5.20 -1.06 -13.41
C ILE A 145 5.55 -0.14 -12.22
N SER A 146 6.02 -0.71 -11.11
CA SER A 146 6.44 0.09 -9.94
C SER A 146 7.54 1.08 -10.30
N LYS A 147 8.58 0.64 -11.01
CA LYS A 147 9.69 1.50 -11.43
C LYS A 147 9.22 2.64 -12.35
N THR A 148 8.35 2.34 -13.31
CA THR A 148 7.84 3.35 -14.23
C THR A 148 6.97 4.37 -13.50
N ILE A 149 6.06 3.93 -12.63
CA ILE A 149 5.24 4.83 -11.80
C ILE A 149 6.13 5.66 -10.86
N SER A 150 7.13 5.04 -10.25
CA SER A 150 8.12 5.69 -9.40
C SER A 150 8.89 6.79 -10.12
N LYS A 151 9.29 6.61 -11.39
CA LYS A 151 10.12 7.63 -12.06
C LYS A 151 9.33 8.60 -12.95
N LYS A 152 8.20 8.18 -13.49
CA LYS A 152 7.50 8.87 -14.58
C LYS A 152 5.97 8.84 -14.47
N GLY A 153 5.41 8.24 -13.42
CA GLY A 153 3.95 8.20 -13.20
C GLY A 153 3.20 7.17 -14.04
N MET A 154 1.88 7.13 -13.85
CA MET A 154 0.99 6.12 -14.44
C MET A 154 0.78 6.29 -15.96
N LEU A 155 0.76 7.54 -16.45
CA LEU A 155 0.60 7.80 -17.88
C LEU A 155 1.75 7.21 -18.70
N GLU A 156 2.97 7.22 -18.19
CA GLU A 156 4.10 6.59 -18.89
C GLU A 156 3.92 5.07 -19.02
N VAL A 157 3.36 4.40 -18.00
CA VAL A 157 3.05 2.97 -18.12
C VAL A 157 2.13 2.75 -19.33
N TYR A 158 1.06 3.52 -19.45
CA TYR A 158 0.14 3.45 -20.58
C TYR A 158 0.82 3.81 -21.92
N ASN A 159 1.61 4.88 -21.95
CA ASN A 159 2.27 5.37 -23.16
C ASN A 159 3.37 4.43 -23.67
N SER A 160 3.99 3.66 -22.78
CA SER A 160 5.03 2.67 -23.12
C SER A 160 4.49 1.39 -23.75
N LEU A 161 3.17 1.17 -23.71
CA LEU A 161 2.52 0.03 -24.34
C LEU A 161 2.42 0.22 -25.87
N SER A 162 2.42 -0.90 -26.60
CA SER A 162 2.03 -0.90 -28.02
C SER A 162 0.57 -0.50 -28.19
N GLU A 163 0.14 -0.21 -29.42
CA GLU A 163 -1.26 0.14 -29.71
C GLU A 163 -2.23 -1.01 -29.36
N GLU A 164 -1.83 -2.26 -29.57
CA GLU A 164 -2.57 -3.43 -29.09
C GLU A 164 -2.56 -3.51 -27.56
N GLY A 165 -1.43 -3.23 -26.93
CA GLY A 165 -1.31 -3.19 -25.47
C GLY A 165 -2.21 -2.12 -24.84
N LYS A 166 -2.32 -0.93 -25.44
CA LYS A 166 -3.24 0.12 -24.97
C LYS A 166 -4.70 -0.33 -25.03
N LYS A 167 -5.08 -1.12 -26.04
CA LYS A 167 -6.44 -1.71 -26.11
C LYS A 167 -6.67 -2.69 -24.96
N GLU A 168 -5.71 -3.56 -24.66
CA GLU A 168 -5.80 -4.50 -23.54
C GLU A 168 -5.80 -3.80 -22.18
N PHE A 169 -5.00 -2.75 -22.02
CA PHE A 169 -5.03 -1.88 -20.85
C PHE A 169 -6.41 -1.25 -20.67
N ASN A 170 -6.97 -0.66 -21.73
CA ASN A 170 -8.27 0.02 -21.66
C ASN A 170 -9.41 -0.95 -21.33
N LYS A 171 -9.38 -2.18 -21.87
CA LYS A 171 -10.33 -3.25 -21.50
C LYS A 171 -10.25 -3.56 -20.01
N ALA A 172 -9.06 -3.86 -19.50
CA ALA A 172 -8.85 -4.17 -18.09
C ALA A 172 -9.22 -3.02 -17.17
N TYR A 173 -8.77 -1.80 -17.50
CA TYR A 173 -8.98 -0.61 -16.70
C TYR A 173 -10.48 -0.29 -16.61
N SER A 174 -11.17 -0.26 -17.76
CA SER A 174 -12.60 0.01 -17.83
C SER A 174 -13.44 -1.01 -17.07
N ALA A 175 -13.06 -2.30 -17.09
CA ALA A 175 -13.80 -3.34 -16.40
C ALA A 175 -13.51 -3.40 -14.89
N SER A 176 -12.32 -2.96 -14.45
CA SER A 176 -11.86 -3.16 -13.08
C SER A 176 -12.06 -1.95 -12.17
N PHE A 177 -12.09 -0.73 -12.71
CA PHE A 177 -12.14 0.50 -11.91
C PHE A 177 -13.30 0.53 -10.91
N TYR A 178 -14.54 0.30 -11.36
CA TYR A 178 -15.70 0.36 -10.47
C TYR A 178 -15.79 -0.83 -9.50
N PRO A 179 -15.53 -2.10 -9.90
CA PRO A 179 -15.42 -3.20 -8.95
C PRO A 179 -14.36 -2.98 -7.87
N CYS A 180 -13.21 -2.39 -8.22
CA CYS A 180 -12.21 -2.00 -7.23
C CYS A 180 -12.71 -0.87 -6.33
N MET A 181 -13.33 0.15 -6.92
CA MET A 181 -13.91 1.28 -6.17
C MET A 181 -14.97 0.84 -5.18
N ASP A 182 -15.79 -0.16 -5.50
CA ASP A 182 -16.83 -0.71 -4.61
C ASP A 182 -16.21 -1.18 -3.27
N ILE A 183 -15.23 -2.09 -3.35
CA ILE A 183 -14.57 -2.63 -2.15
C ILE A 183 -13.74 -1.56 -1.42
N LEU A 184 -13.08 -0.66 -2.15
CA LEU A 184 -12.39 0.47 -1.54
C LEU A 184 -13.37 1.39 -0.80
N TYR A 185 -14.53 1.66 -1.40
CA TYR A 185 -15.51 2.54 -0.81
C TYR A 185 -16.07 1.95 0.50
N GLU A 186 -16.46 0.67 0.47
CA GLU A 186 -16.86 -0.10 1.65
C GLU A 186 -15.77 -0.03 2.74
N CYS A 187 -14.53 -0.34 2.38
CA CYS A 187 -13.41 -0.36 3.31
C CYS A 187 -13.19 1.01 3.98
N TYR A 188 -13.24 2.10 3.22
CA TYR A 188 -13.06 3.43 3.77
C TYR A 188 -14.15 3.77 4.80
N GLU A 189 -15.42 3.45 4.51
CA GLU A 189 -16.52 3.74 5.43
C GLU A 189 -16.48 2.87 6.70
N ASP A 190 -16.03 1.62 6.58
CA ASP A 190 -15.76 0.75 7.74
C ASP A 190 -14.66 1.32 8.64
N VAL A 191 -13.63 1.92 8.06
CA VAL A 191 -12.56 2.60 8.82
C VAL A 191 -13.10 3.87 9.48
N ALA A 192 -13.72 4.75 8.70
CA ALA A 192 -14.19 6.05 9.18
C ALA A 192 -15.31 5.93 10.23
N SER A 193 -16.11 4.87 10.20
CA SER A 193 -17.13 4.58 11.22
C SER A 193 -16.57 4.00 12.52
N GLY A 194 -15.29 3.61 12.55
CA GLY A 194 -14.64 2.93 13.69
C GLY A 194 -14.89 1.42 13.74
N SER A 195 -15.67 0.87 12.80
CA SER A 195 -15.94 -0.57 12.70
C SER A 195 -14.64 -1.36 12.48
N GLU A 196 -13.78 -0.88 11.58
CA GLU A 196 -12.52 -1.54 11.28
C GLU A 196 -11.54 -1.50 12.46
N ILE A 197 -11.43 -0.36 13.14
CA ILE A 197 -10.63 -0.18 14.36
C ILE A 197 -11.09 -1.16 15.44
N ARG A 198 -12.41 -1.25 15.68
CA ARG A 198 -12.97 -2.19 16.64
C ARG A 198 -12.63 -3.63 16.26
N SER A 199 -12.72 -3.97 14.97
CA SER A 199 -12.41 -5.31 14.49
C SER A 199 -10.95 -5.71 14.77
N VAL A 200 -10.00 -4.77 14.58
CA VAL A 200 -8.57 -4.96 14.88
C VAL A 200 -8.35 -5.16 16.38
N VAL A 201 -8.96 -4.33 17.25
CA VAL A 201 -8.87 -4.50 18.71
C VAL A 201 -9.33 -5.89 19.14
N LEU A 202 -10.46 -6.36 18.60
CA LEU A 202 -10.99 -7.68 18.93
C LEU A 202 -10.15 -8.82 18.33
N ALA A 203 -9.56 -8.63 17.14
CA ALA A 203 -8.64 -9.60 16.55
C ALA A 203 -7.38 -9.79 17.40
N GLY A 204 -6.78 -8.70 17.89
CA GLY A 204 -5.63 -8.78 18.80
C GLY A 204 -5.94 -9.56 20.08
N ARG A 205 -7.17 -9.44 20.61
CA ARG A 205 -7.61 -10.24 21.77
C ARG A 205 -7.77 -11.73 21.44
N ARG A 206 -8.09 -12.09 20.19
CA ARG A 206 -8.22 -13.49 19.74
C ARG A 206 -6.88 -14.18 19.51
N PHE A 207 -5.75 -13.46 19.60
CA PHE A 207 -4.42 -14.09 19.60
C PHE A 207 -4.12 -14.89 20.87
N TYR A 208 -4.97 -14.79 21.89
CA TYR A 208 -4.84 -15.50 23.16
C TYR A 208 -6.11 -16.28 23.46
N GLU A 209 -5.97 -17.38 24.22
CA GLU A 209 -7.12 -18.15 24.70
C GLU A 209 -7.97 -17.30 25.63
N LYS A 210 -9.29 -17.32 25.42
CA LYS A 210 -10.29 -16.66 26.27
C LYS A 210 -11.65 -17.28 26.02
N GLU A 211 -12.56 -17.14 26.99
CA GLU A 211 -13.96 -17.59 26.84
C GLU A 211 -14.11 -19.09 26.47
N GLY A 212 -13.13 -19.93 26.84
CA GLY A 212 -13.12 -21.36 26.49
C GLY A 212 -12.79 -21.67 25.03
N LEU A 213 -12.32 -20.68 24.25
CA LEU A 213 -11.91 -20.84 22.86
C LEU A 213 -10.38 -20.76 22.71
N PRO A 214 -9.81 -21.44 21.71
CA PRO A 214 -8.36 -21.45 21.48
C PRO A 214 -7.85 -20.09 20.97
N ALA A 215 -6.53 -19.93 21.04
CA ALA A 215 -5.82 -18.80 20.44
C ALA A 215 -5.73 -18.94 18.91
N PHE A 216 -5.88 -17.82 18.19
CA PHE A 216 -5.80 -17.75 16.73
C PHE A 216 -4.75 -16.71 16.28
N PRO A 217 -3.44 -16.99 16.43
CA PRO A 217 -2.41 -16.16 15.81
C PRO A 217 -2.55 -16.17 14.28
N MET A 218 -2.06 -15.12 13.61
CA MET A 218 -2.12 -15.05 12.15
C MET A 218 -1.32 -16.19 11.50
N GLY A 219 -1.91 -16.84 10.51
CA GLY A 219 -1.23 -17.85 9.68
C GLY A 219 -0.43 -17.25 8.53
N ASN A 220 0.29 -18.12 7.83
CA ASN A 220 1.08 -17.80 6.64
C ASN A 220 0.19 -17.60 5.41
N ILE A 221 0.55 -16.66 4.54
CA ILE A 221 -0.23 -16.31 3.33
C ILE A 221 0.48 -16.65 2.02
N ASP A 222 1.71 -17.15 2.08
CA ASP A 222 2.61 -17.40 0.95
C ASP A 222 2.90 -18.89 0.70
N GLN A 223 2.08 -19.78 1.25
CA GLN A 223 2.27 -21.24 1.11
C GLN A 223 1.38 -21.86 0.02
N THR A 224 0.53 -21.07 -0.63
CA THR A 224 -0.36 -21.53 -1.71
C THR A 224 0.38 -21.62 -3.06
N ARG A 225 -0.30 -22.19 -4.06
CA ARG A 225 0.21 -22.53 -5.40
C ARG A 225 1.10 -21.44 -6.02
N MET A 226 0.59 -20.23 -6.18
CA MET A 226 1.32 -19.18 -6.91
C MET A 226 2.59 -18.72 -6.19
N TRP A 227 2.63 -18.79 -4.86
CA TRP A 227 3.77 -18.35 -4.08
C TRP A 227 4.92 -19.36 -4.12
N LYS A 228 4.60 -20.66 -4.19
CA LYS A 228 5.58 -21.72 -4.48
C LYS A 228 6.15 -21.62 -5.89
N VAL A 229 5.31 -21.26 -6.87
CA VAL A 229 5.78 -20.92 -8.22
C VAL A 229 6.71 -19.70 -8.16
N GLY A 230 6.38 -18.68 -7.36
CA GLY A 230 7.22 -17.51 -7.15
C GLY A 230 8.60 -17.82 -6.56
N GLU A 231 8.70 -18.78 -5.63
CA GLU A 231 10.00 -19.28 -5.12
C GLU A 231 10.85 -19.85 -6.27
N LYS A 232 10.24 -20.66 -7.15
CA LYS A 232 10.91 -21.22 -8.33
C LYS A 232 11.35 -20.12 -9.30
N VAL A 233 10.46 -19.20 -9.66
CA VAL A 233 10.77 -18.06 -10.55
C VAL A 233 11.96 -17.26 -10.04
N ARG A 234 11.98 -16.92 -8.74
CA ARG A 234 13.07 -16.14 -8.14
C ARG A 234 14.39 -16.90 -8.04
N SER A 235 14.36 -18.23 -7.87
CA SER A 235 15.57 -19.05 -7.77
C SER A 235 16.46 -19.00 -9.02
N THR A 236 15.88 -18.68 -10.18
CA THR A 236 16.58 -18.56 -11.46
C THR A 236 16.49 -17.16 -12.06
N ARG A 237 15.98 -16.17 -11.33
CA ARG A 237 15.81 -14.79 -11.81
C ARG A 237 17.18 -14.09 -11.81
N PRO A 238 17.59 -13.45 -12.92
CA PRO A 238 18.78 -12.62 -12.95
C PRO A 238 18.69 -11.44 -11.97
N GLU A 239 19.83 -10.98 -11.47
CA GLU A 239 19.89 -9.76 -10.67
C GLU A 239 19.48 -8.55 -11.51
N GLY A 240 18.64 -7.67 -10.95
CA GLY A 240 18.14 -6.47 -11.64
C GLY A 240 17.02 -6.71 -12.67
N ASP A 241 16.46 -7.92 -12.75
CA ASP A 241 15.28 -8.22 -13.57
C ASP A 241 14.08 -7.36 -13.13
N LEU A 242 13.38 -6.76 -14.10
CA LEU A 242 12.21 -5.90 -13.86
C LEU A 242 10.88 -6.58 -14.18
N GLY A 243 10.90 -7.83 -14.63
CA GLY A 243 9.72 -8.54 -15.10
C GLY A 243 9.13 -7.98 -16.40
N PRO A 244 8.13 -8.68 -16.97
CA PRO A 244 7.44 -8.25 -18.18
C PRO A 244 6.40 -7.16 -17.88
N LEU A 245 6.18 -6.27 -18.85
CA LEU A 245 5.06 -5.32 -18.83
C LEU A 245 3.83 -5.95 -19.51
N HIS A 246 3.00 -6.65 -18.75
CA HIS A 246 1.75 -7.22 -19.25
C HIS A 246 0.62 -6.18 -19.23
N ALA A 247 0.11 -5.82 -20.42
CA ALA A 247 -0.83 -4.72 -20.59
C ALA A 247 -2.13 -4.85 -19.77
N PHE A 248 -2.72 -6.06 -19.76
CA PHE A 248 -3.94 -6.33 -18.98
C PHE A 248 -3.70 -6.17 -17.48
N THR A 249 -2.56 -6.65 -16.98
CA THR A 249 -2.17 -6.52 -15.57
C THR A 249 -1.99 -5.06 -15.18
N ALA A 250 -1.31 -4.29 -16.04
CA ALA A 250 -1.13 -2.86 -15.84
C ALA A 250 -2.49 -2.13 -15.78
N GLY A 251 -3.44 -2.49 -16.64
CA GLY A 251 -4.79 -1.93 -16.63
C GLY A 251 -5.55 -2.18 -15.32
N VAL A 252 -5.52 -3.41 -14.80
CA VAL A 252 -6.16 -3.74 -13.50
C VAL A 252 -5.50 -2.99 -12.35
N TYR A 253 -4.16 -3.01 -12.27
CA TYR A 253 -3.43 -2.38 -11.17
C TYR A 253 -3.62 -0.85 -11.15
N ILE A 254 -3.53 -0.21 -12.30
CA ILE A 254 -3.70 1.25 -12.41
C ILE A 254 -5.17 1.65 -12.23
N ALA A 255 -6.14 0.81 -12.60
CA ALA A 255 -7.54 1.05 -12.26
C ALA A 255 -7.80 1.05 -10.76
N LEU A 256 -7.24 0.09 -10.04
CA LEU A 256 -7.28 0.06 -8.57
C LEU A 256 -6.62 1.30 -7.96
N MET A 257 -5.45 1.70 -8.46
CA MET A 257 -4.72 2.88 -7.99
C MET A 257 -5.56 4.15 -8.15
N MET A 258 -6.14 4.35 -9.33
CA MET A 258 -6.98 5.51 -9.63
C MET A 258 -8.30 5.49 -8.86
N ALA A 259 -8.90 4.31 -8.66
CA ALA A 259 -10.09 4.17 -7.82
C ALA A 259 -9.81 4.56 -6.37
N GLN A 260 -8.66 4.17 -5.82
CA GLN A 260 -8.25 4.55 -4.47
C GLN A 260 -8.03 6.06 -4.34
N ILE A 261 -7.34 6.66 -5.32
CA ILE A 261 -7.11 8.11 -5.41
C ILE A 261 -8.44 8.86 -5.39
N GLU A 262 -9.42 8.42 -6.18
CA GLU A 262 -10.73 9.07 -6.26
C GLU A 262 -11.53 8.95 -4.96
N ILE A 263 -11.50 7.79 -4.29
CA ILE A 263 -12.15 7.63 -2.97
C ILE A 263 -11.57 8.62 -1.96
N LEU A 264 -10.25 8.67 -1.81
CA LEU A 264 -9.62 9.59 -0.85
C LEU A 264 -9.86 11.06 -1.21
N ARG A 265 -9.87 11.39 -2.50
CA ARG A 265 -10.20 12.74 -2.99
C ARG A 265 -11.62 13.14 -2.60
N LYS A 266 -12.61 12.26 -2.83
CA LYS A 266 -14.01 12.50 -2.46
C LYS A 266 -14.25 12.49 -0.96
N LYS A 267 -13.40 11.83 -0.19
CA LYS A 267 -13.42 11.82 1.28
C LYS A 267 -12.61 12.96 1.91
N GLY A 268 -12.04 13.87 1.10
CA GLY A 268 -11.50 15.14 1.55
C GLY A 268 -10.05 15.10 2.05
N HIS A 269 -9.26 14.13 1.59
CA HIS A 269 -7.84 14.04 1.90
C HIS A 269 -7.00 14.99 1.03
N SER A 270 -5.85 15.43 1.54
CA SER A 270 -4.90 16.27 0.79
C SER A 270 -4.17 15.46 -0.28
N TYR A 271 -3.72 16.10 -1.36
CA TYR A 271 -2.97 15.40 -2.41
C TYR A 271 -1.69 14.73 -1.91
N SER A 272 -0.96 15.35 -0.97
CA SER A 272 0.23 14.73 -0.39
C SER A 272 -0.10 13.43 0.33
N GLU A 273 -1.21 13.39 1.08
CA GLU A 273 -1.65 12.17 1.74
C GLU A 273 -2.12 11.13 0.71
N ILE A 274 -2.98 11.52 -0.25
CA ILE A 274 -3.47 10.64 -1.32
C ILE A 274 -2.33 9.98 -2.10
N ILE A 275 -1.36 10.78 -2.54
CA ILE A 275 -0.26 10.31 -3.39
C ILE A 275 0.69 9.41 -2.60
N ASN A 276 0.98 9.72 -1.33
CA ASN A 276 1.81 8.82 -0.52
C ASN A 276 1.09 7.49 -0.25
N GLU A 277 -0.18 7.52 0.14
CA GLU A 277 -0.98 6.35 0.54
C GLU A 277 -1.46 5.49 -0.64
N SER A 278 -1.41 6.01 -1.87
CA SER A 278 -1.91 5.30 -3.06
C SER A 278 -0.86 5.05 -4.13
N VAL A 279 0.28 5.75 -4.10
CA VAL A 279 1.29 5.71 -5.16
C VAL A 279 2.68 5.48 -4.57
N ILE A 280 3.24 6.48 -3.88
CA ILE A 280 4.65 6.49 -3.48
C ILE A 280 4.96 5.34 -2.53
N GLU A 281 4.17 5.14 -1.48
CA GLU A 281 4.45 4.07 -0.52
C GLU A 281 4.42 2.68 -1.19
N SER A 282 3.46 2.45 -2.08
CA SER A 282 3.37 1.21 -2.84
C SER A 282 4.64 0.95 -3.65
N VAL A 283 5.07 1.90 -4.48
CA VAL A 283 6.13 1.66 -5.46
C VAL A 283 7.55 1.85 -4.91
N ASP A 284 7.71 2.70 -3.89
CA ASP A 284 9.03 3.08 -3.35
C ASP A 284 9.35 2.41 -2.00
N SER A 285 8.35 1.88 -1.28
CA SER A 285 8.55 1.15 -0.01
C SER A 285 8.12 -0.30 -0.07
N LEU A 286 6.89 -0.60 -0.48
CA LEU A 286 6.26 -1.91 -0.25
C LEU A 286 6.55 -2.95 -1.35
N ASN A 287 6.26 -2.61 -2.60
CA ASN A 287 6.42 -3.50 -3.75
C ASN A 287 7.86 -4.08 -3.88
N PRO A 288 8.94 -3.34 -3.59
CA PRO A 288 10.30 -3.90 -3.57
C PRO A 288 10.45 -5.14 -2.67
N PHE A 289 9.72 -5.22 -1.55
CA PHE A 289 9.75 -6.41 -0.68
C PHE A 289 8.98 -7.59 -1.30
N MET A 290 7.84 -7.34 -1.95
CA MET A 290 7.15 -8.40 -2.69
C MET A 290 8.00 -8.91 -3.86
N HIS A 291 8.69 -8.00 -4.56
CA HIS A 291 9.63 -8.37 -5.63
C HIS A 291 10.78 -9.23 -5.10
N ALA A 292 11.29 -8.92 -3.91
CA ALA A 292 12.40 -9.64 -3.30
C ALA A 292 12.00 -11.07 -2.90
N ARG A 293 10.86 -11.26 -2.21
CA ARG A 293 10.53 -12.54 -1.55
C ARG A 293 9.04 -12.91 -1.51
N GLY A 294 8.21 -12.29 -2.33
CA GLY A 294 6.77 -12.57 -2.41
C GLY A 294 5.95 -11.87 -1.33
N VAL A 295 4.64 -12.12 -1.34
CA VAL A 295 3.65 -11.30 -0.60
C VAL A 295 3.87 -11.27 0.90
N ALA A 296 4.23 -12.39 1.54
CA ALA A 296 4.44 -12.40 2.99
C ALA A 296 5.62 -11.52 3.41
N PHE A 297 6.66 -11.41 2.56
CA PHE A 297 7.79 -10.54 2.88
C PHE A 297 7.42 -9.06 2.84
N MET A 298 6.42 -8.67 2.05
CA MET A 298 5.87 -7.32 2.08
C MET A 298 4.88 -7.13 3.23
N VAL A 299 3.86 -7.98 3.30
CA VAL A 299 2.74 -7.86 4.25
C VAL A 299 3.20 -8.05 5.69
N ASP A 300 3.95 -9.11 5.98
CA ASP A 300 4.29 -9.46 7.35
C ASP A 300 5.41 -8.60 7.95
N ASN A 301 6.12 -7.82 7.14
CA ASN A 301 7.01 -6.76 7.61
C ASN A 301 6.28 -5.49 8.07
N CYS A 302 4.99 -5.33 7.74
CA CYS A 302 4.17 -4.20 8.17
C CYS A 302 3.61 -4.38 9.60
N SER A 303 2.76 -3.44 10.05
CA SER A 303 2.15 -3.45 11.37
C SER A 303 1.17 -4.63 11.57
N THR A 304 0.79 -4.93 12.81
CA THR A 304 -0.26 -5.94 13.06
C THR A 304 -1.61 -5.53 12.45
N THR A 305 -1.94 -4.24 12.48
CA THR A 305 -3.15 -3.68 11.84
C THR A 305 -3.13 -3.94 10.33
N ALA A 306 -1.98 -3.67 9.69
CA ALA A 306 -1.75 -3.90 8.27
C ALA A 306 -1.89 -5.37 7.88
N ARG A 307 -1.24 -6.25 8.66
CA ARG A 307 -1.25 -7.70 8.43
C ARG A 307 -2.65 -8.29 8.54
N LEU A 308 -3.43 -7.84 9.53
CA LEU A 308 -4.84 -8.21 9.69
C LEU A 308 -5.70 -7.63 8.56
N GLY A 309 -5.49 -6.37 8.20
CA GLY A 309 -6.19 -5.67 7.13
C GLY A 309 -6.01 -6.37 5.78
N SER A 310 -4.76 -6.61 5.38
CA SER A 310 -4.44 -7.34 4.15
C SER A 310 -5.13 -8.71 4.09
N ARG A 311 -5.08 -9.49 5.18
CA ARG A 311 -5.74 -10.81 5.27
C ARG A 311 -7.26 -10.75 5.20
N LYS A 312 -7.88 -9.69 5.75
CA LYS A 312 -9.33 -9.50 5.72
C LYS A 312 -9.82 -9.07 4.33
N TRP A 313 -9.08 -8.17 3.67
CA TRP A 313 -9.56 -7.45 2.49
C TRP A 313 -9.03 -7.98 1.16
N ALA A 314 -7.84 -8.61 1.10
CA ALA A 314 -7.34 -9.23 -0.13
C ALA A 314 -8.34 -10.20 -0.80
N PRO A 315 -9.03 -11.10 -0.06
CA PRO A 315 -10.03 -11.97 -0.67
C PRO A 315 -11.21 -11.21 -1.30
N ARG A 316 -11.56 -10.03 -0.78
CA ARG A 316 -12.66 -9.21 -1.32
C ARG A 316 -12.32 -8.69 -2.71
N PHE A 317 -11.09 -8.22 -2.91
CA PHE A 317 -10.61 -7.74 -4.21
C PHE A 317 -10.45 -8.89 -5.22
N ASP A 318 -9.97 -10.05 -4.79
CA ASP A 318 -9.91 -11.24 -5.65
C ASP A 318 -11.32 -11.62 -6.17
N TYR A 319 -12.27 -11.72 -5.25
CA TYR A 319 -13.64 -12.11 -5.58
C TYR A 319 -14.35 -11.09 -6.46
N ILE A 320 -14.25 -9.79 -6.15
CA ILE A 320 -14.96 -8.77 -6.94
C ILE A 320 -14.42 -8.68 -8.37
N LEU A 321 -13.11 -8.82 -8.55
CA LEU A 321 -12.50 -8.86 -9.89
C LEU A 321 -12.95 -10.09 -10.66
N THR A 322 -12.92 -11.27 -10.02
CA THR A 322 -13.32 -12.52 -10.66
C THR A 322 -14.81 -12.52 -11.03
N GLN A 323 -15.67 -12.02 -10.14
CA GLN A 323 -17.12 -12.06 -10.31
C GLN A 323 -17.66 -10.99 -11.26
N GLN A 324 -17.02 -9.82 -11.31
CA GLN A 324 -17.53 -8.67 -12.07
C GLN A 324 -16.58 -8.27 -13.20
N ALA A 325 -15.35 -7.88 -12.87
CA ALA A 325 -14.43 -7.31 -13.86
C ALA A 325 -14.07 -8.32 -14.97
N PHE A 326 -13.65 -9.52 -14.59
CA PHE A 326 -13.28 -10.56 -15.55
C PHE A 326 -14.49 -11.05 -16.34
N VAL A 327 -15.66 -11.17 -15.71
CA VAL A 327 -16.92 -11.48 -16.40
C VAL A 327 -17.29 -10.41 -17.43
N ALA A 328 -17.08 -9.13 -17.13
CA ALA A 328 -17.33 -8.04 -18.08
C ALA A 328 -16.36 -8.11 -19.27
N VAL A 329 -15.08 -8.41 -19.02
CA VAL A 329 -14.09 -8.62 -20.08
C VAL A 329 -14.47 -9.82 -20.96
N ASP A 330 -14.84 -10.95 -20.36
CA ASP A 330 -15.21 -12.18 -21.08
C ASP A 330 -16.53 -12.05 -21.86
N LYS A 331 -17.35 -11.05 -21.53
CA LYS A 331 -18.57 -10.68 -22.27
C LYS A 331 -18.31 -9.61 -23.34
N ASP A 332 -17.06 -9.23 -23.57
CA ASP A 332 -16.66 -8.15 -24.48
C ASP A 332 -17.45 -6.86 -24.20
N ALA A 333 -17.60 -6.52 -22.90
CA ALA A 333 -18.29 -5.30 -22.51
C ALA A 333 -17.63 -4.06 -23.16
N PRO A 334 -18.44 -3.07 -23.60
CA PRO A 334 -17.90 -1.89 -24.26
C PRO A 334 -16.97 -1.11 -23.32
N ILE A 335 -15.87 -0.60 -23.87
CA ILE A 335 -14.94 0.26 -23.13
C ILE A 335 -15.63 1.58 -22.79
N ASN A 336 -15.65 1.94 -21.52
CA ASN A 336 -16.14 3.22 -21.03
C ASN A 336 -15.16 4.33 -21.41
N GLN A 337 -15.50 5.08 -22.47
CA GLN A 337 -14.63 6.14 -23.01
C GLN A 337 -14.43 7.30 -22.05
N ASP A 338 -15.46 7.66 -21.26
CA ASP A 338 -15.35 8.74 -20.28
C ASP A 338 -14.35 8.38 -19.20
N LEU A 339 -14.36 7.13 -18.76
CA LEU A 339 -13.44 6.63 -17.74
C LEU A 339 -11.99 6.60 -18.23
N ILE A 340 -11.74 6.22 -19.49
CA ILE A 340 -10.40 6.32 -20.10
C ILE A 340 -9.99 7.78 -20.29
N SER A 341 -10.89 8.65 -20.75
CA SER A 341 -10.60 10.07 -20.93
C SER A 341 -10.28 10.76 -19.60
N ASN A 342 -11.04 10.45 -18.56
CA ASN A 342 -10.81 10.93 -17.19
C ASN A 342 -9.48 10.42 -16.65
N PHE A 343 -9.13 9.14 -16.87
CA PHE A 343 -7.81 8.64 -16.52
C PHE A 343 -6.69 9.44 -17.19
N LEU A 344 -6.77 9.66 -18.51
CA LEU A 344 -5.70 10.34 -19.25
C LEU A 344 -5.56 11.82 -18.91
N SER A 345 -6.62 12.45 -18.40
CA SER A 345 -6.67 13.87 -18.06
C SER A 345 -6.69 14.16 -16.56
N ASP A 346 -6.59 13.12 -15.70
CA ASP A 346 -6.71 13.31 -14.26
C ASP A 346 -5.58 14.21 -13.71
N PRO A 347 -5.90 15.25 -12.93
CA PRO A 347 -4.90 16.19 -12.40
C PRO A 347 -3.89 15.54 -11.45
N VAL A 348 -4.16 14.34 -10.93
CA VAL A 348 -3.21 13.62 -10.06
C VAL A 348 -1.89 13.33 -10.76
N HIS A 349 -1.86 13.18 -12.08
CA HIS A 349 -0.62 12.88 -12.79
C HIS A 349 0.40 14.02 -12.64
N GLY A 350 -0.01 15.26 -12.86
CA GLY A 350 0.85 16.42 -12.63
C GLY A 350 1.20 16.61 -11.15
N ALA A 351 0.29 16.27 -10.22
CA ALA A 351 0.59 16.32 -8.80
C ALA A 351 1.63 15.25 -8.38
N ILE A 352 1.59 14.06 -8.98
CA ILE A 352 2.59 13.00 -8.78
C ILE A 352 3.96 13.45 -9.30
N GLU A 353 4.01 14.14 -10.44
CA GLU A 353 5.26 14.72 -10.96
C GLU A 353 5.88 15.71 -9.95
N VAL A 354 5.08 16.61 -9.37
CA VAL A 354 5.56 17.54 -8.32
C VAL A 354 6.05 16.77 -7.08
N CYS A 355 5.30 15.76 -6.61
CA CYS A 355 5.77 14.94 -5.49
C CYS A 355 7.02 14.13 -5.84
N ALA A 356 7.23 13.80 -7.12
CA ALA A 356 8.39 13.05 -7.58
C ALA A 356 9.69 13.83 -7.40
N GLU A 357 9.65 15.15 -7.56
CA GLU A 357 10.80 16.05 -7.39
C GLU A 357 11.33 16.04 -5.94
N LEU A 358 10.48 15.68 -4.97
CA LEU A 358 10.82 15.64 -3.54
C LEU A 358 11.28 14.25 -3.07
N ARG A 359 11.35 13.26 -3.95
CA ARG A 359 11.78 11.91 -3.59
C ARG A 359 13.29 11.83 -3.40
N PRO A 360 13.76 10.86 -2.59
CA PRO A 360 15.15 10.45 -2.61
C PRO A 360 15.62 10.14 -4.03
N THR A 361 16.87 10.51 -4.34
CA THR A 361 17.51 10.12 -5.61
C THR A 361 17.94 8.66 -5.64
N VAL A 362 17.89 7.97 -4.49
CA VAL A 362 18.24 6.56 -4.34
C VAL A 362 16.99 5.69 -4.21
N ASP A 363 16.94 4.61 -5.00
CA ASP A 363 15.93 3.57 -4.85
C ASP A 363 16.30 2.66 -3.67
N ILE A 364 15.29 2.11 -3.00
CA ILE A 364 15.51 1.16 -1.92
C ILE A 364 16.14 -0.13 -2.47
N SER A 365 17.21 -0.58 -1.83
CA SER A 365 17.80 -1.88 -2.12
C SER A 365 17.33 -2.91 -1.09
N VAL A 366 16.57 -3.93 -1.53
CA VAL A 366 16.02 -4.98 -0.66
C VAL A 366 16.53 -6.35 -1.10
N PRO A 367 17.64 -6.85 -0.51
CA PRO A 367 18.13 -8.18 -0.83
C PRO A 367 17.26 -9.26 -0.15
N ALA A 368 17.25 -10.48 -0.71
CA ALA A 368 16.47 -11.59 -0.15
C ALA A 368 16.89 -11.95 1.29
N ASN A 369 18.19 -11.89 1.58
CA ASN A 369 18.77 -12.10 2.90
C ASN A 369 18.82 -10.82 3.77
N ALA A 370 17.91 -9.87 3.55
CA ALA A 370 17.88 -8.61 4.31
C ALA A 370 17.87 -8.86 5.83
N ASP A 371 18.79 -8.22 6.54
CA ASP A 371 18.99 -8.31 7.99
C ASP A 371 18.20 -7.22 8.76
N PHE A 372 17.74 -6.20 8.06
CA PHE A 372 16.98 -5.06 8.59
C PHE A 372 15.46 -5.30 8.69
N VAL A 373 14.99 -6.49 8.30
CA VAL A 373 13.58 -6.90 8.43
C VAL A 373 13.26 -7.44 9.82
N ARG A 374 11.97 -7.72 10.08
CA ARG A 374 11.53 -8.35 11.32
C ARG A 374 12.33 -9.63 11.60
N PRO A 375 12.78 -9.86 12.85
CA PRO A 375 13.64 -11.01 13.19
C PRO A 375 13.11 -12.36 12.67
N GLU A 376 11.81 -12.59 12.77
CA GLU A 376 11.13 -13.80 12.34
C GLU A 376 11.05 -13.99 10.82
N LEU A 377 11.32 -12.94 10.02
CA LEU A 377 11.31 -12.97 8.55
C LEU A 377 12.72 -13.00 7.95
N ARG A 378 13.77 -12.87 8.76
CA ARG A 378 15.16 -13.00 8.33
C ARG A 378 15.43 -14.44 7.92
N GLN A 379 16.06 -14.62 6.77
CA GLN A 379 16.60 -15.92 6.35
C GLN A 379 18.11 -15.86 6.47
N SER A 380 18.71 -16.84 7.13
CA SER A 380 20.16 -17.03 7.11
C SER A 380 20.61 -17.33 5.69
N SER A 381 21.63 -16.60 5.25
CA SER A 381 22.32 -16.78 3.96
C SER A 381 22.90 -18.17 3.80
#